data_AF-A0A519BKV4-F1
#
_entry.id   AF-A0A519BKV4-F1
#
_cell.length_a   1.000
_cell.length_b   1.000
_cell.length_c   1.000
_cell.angle_alpha   90.00
_cell.angle_beta   90.00
_cell.angle_gamma   90.00
#
_symmetry.space_group_name_H-M   'P 1'
#
loop_
_entity.id
_entity.type
_entity.pdbx_description
1 polymer ?
#
loop_
_entity_poly.entity_id
_entity_poly.type
_entity_poly.pdbx_seq_one_letter_code
_entity_poly.pdbx_strand_id
1 'polypeptide(L)' 'MKKEPLVLNEIKETTYICKCGKSKNMPYCDGTHKTLSGDINPFVLKPTSETVYICQCGKSKNLPYCDGSHKNL' A
#
# COMPACT_ATOMS: atom_id res chain seq x y z
N MET A 1 -5.73 -3.31 10.74
CA MET A 1 -5.81 -2.84 9.34
C MET A 1 -6.92 -1.82 9.25
N LYS A 2 -6.78 -0.78 8.42
CA LYS A 2 -7.79 0.29 8.31
C LYS A 2 -8.83 -0.08 7.25
N LYS A 3 -10.12 0.23 7.51
CA LYS A 3 -11.24 -0.06 6.59
C LYS A 3 -11.48 1.04 5.54
N GLU A 4 -10.64 2.07 5.50
CA GLU A 4 -10.71 3.17 4.54
C GLU A 4 -9.43 3.26 3.71
N PRO A 5 -9.49 3.69 2.44
CA PRO A 5 -8.29 3.93 1.65
C PRO A 5 -7.50 5.13 2.17
N LEU A 6 -6.19 5.11 1.95
CA LEU A 6 -5.38 6.33 2.05
C LEU A 6 -5.55 7.10 0.74
N VAL A 7 -5.95 8.36 0.82
CA VAL A 7 -6.08 9.25 -0.34
C VAL A 7 -4.78 10.05 -0.48
N LEU A 8 -4.12 9.93 -1.62
CA LEU A 8 -2.96 10.74 -2.00
C LEU A 8 -3.36 11.58 -3.19
N ASN A 9 -3.43 12.91 -3.04
CA ASN A 9 -3.84 13.81 -4.12
C ASN A 9 -2.80 13.91 -5.25
N GLU A 10 -1.53 13.65 -4.90
CA GLU A 10 -0.40 13.55 -5.80
C GLU A 10 0.68 12.64 -5.16
N ILE A 11 1.61 12.16 -5.96
CA ILE A 11 2.84 11.48 -5.53
C ILE A 11 4.01 12.25 -6.14
N LYS A 12 4.83 12.89 -5.28
CA LYS A 12 5.97 13.70 -5.73
C LYS A 12 7.20 12.88 -6.07
N GLU A 13 7.37 11.75 -5.38
CA GLU A 13 8.56 10.91 -5.48
C GLU A 13 8.19 9.42 -5.43
N THR A 14 9.11 8.55 -5.87
CA THR A 14 8.85 7.11 -5.86
C THR A 14 8.54 6.65 -4.43
N THR A 15 7.34 6.13 -4.23
CA THR A 15 6.81 5.76 -2.92
C THR A 15 6.64 4.24 -2.83
N TYR A 16 7.00 3.65 -1.71
CA TYR A 16 6.94 2.19 -1.50
C TYR A 16 5.80 1.82 -0.56
N ILE A 17 4.87 0.97 -1.03
CA ILE A 17 3.74 0.48 -0.24
C ILE A 17 4.03 -0.93 0.25
N CYS A 18 3.76 -1.18 1.53
CA CYS A 18 4.03 -2.46 2.17
C CYS A 18 3.20 -3.59 1.53
N LYS A 19 3.88 -4.68 1.15
CA LYS A 19 3.25 -5.93 0.69
C LYS A 19 3.27 -7.02 1.76
N CYS A 20 4.27 -7.02 2.65
CA CYS A 20 4.46 -8.10 3.63
C CYS A 20 3.50 -8.05 4.84
N GLY A 21 2.80 -6.93 5.04
CA GLY A 21 1.86 -6.76 6.15
C GLY A 21 2.50 -6.64 7.55
N LYS A 22 3.82 -6.44 7.63
CA LYS A 22 4.58 -6.32 8.89
C LYS A 22 5.18 -4.93 9.14
N SER A 23 5.00 -3.98 8.22
CA SER A 23 5.47 -2.60 8.41
C SER A 23 4.83 -1.97 9.64
N LYS A 24 5.61 -1.23 10.42
CA LYS A 24 5.14 -0.37 11.50
C LYS A 24 4.64 0.98 10.97
N ASN A 25 4.99 1.32 9.73
CA ASN A 25 4.58 2.54 9.04
C ASN A 25 3.51 2.29 7.96
N MET A 26 2.55 1.38 8.21
CA MET A 26 1.50 1.07 7.25
C MET A 26 0.72 2.33 6.83
N PRO A 27 0.38 2.50 5.54
CA PRO A 27 0.53 1.52 4.46
C PRO A 27 1.92 1.48 3.79
N TYR A 28 2.83 2.36 4.19
CA TYR A 28 4.16 2.47 3.58
C TYR A 28 5.08 1.32 4.01
N CYS A 29 6.06 1.04 3.16
CA CYS A 29 7.14 0.12 3.49
C CYS A 29 8.17 0.81 4.39
N ASP A 30 8.57 0.15 5.47
CA ASP A 30 9.61 0.62 6.40
C ASP A 30 10.87 -0.27 6.38
N GLY A 31 10.97 -1.17 5.40
CA GLY A 31 12.07 -2.12 5.30
C GLY A 31 11.93 -3.41 6.11
N THR A 32 10.89 -3.56 6.95
CA THR A 32 10.66 -4.78 7.76
C THR A 32 10.59 -6.05 6.91
N HIS A 33 10.17 -5.96 5.64
CA HIS A 33 10.13 -7.12 4.73
C HIS A 33 11.48 -7.80 4.55
N LYS A 34 12.61 -7.09 4.72
CA LYS A 34 13.96 -7.64 4.58
C LYS A 34 14.35 -8.61 5.70
N THR A 35 13.65 -8.58 6.84
CA THR A 35 13.90 -9.49 7.96
C THR A 35 13.05 -10.77 7.88
N LEU A 36 12.13 -10.84 6.92
CA LEU A 36 11.26 -11.98 6.70
C LEU A 36 11.88 -12.93 5.68
N SER A 37 11.60 -14.22 5.82
CA SER A 37 11.95 -15.20 4.80
C SER A 37 11.06 -15.03 3.56
N GLY A 38 11.68 -15.03 2.37
CA GLY A 38 10.99 -14.96 1.08
C GLY A 38 11.16 -13.62 0.36
N ASP A 39 10.93 -13.64 -0.95
CA ASP A 39 11.09 -12.47 -1.82
C ASP A 39 9.80 -11.61 -1.84
N ILE A 40 9.57 -10.90 -0.73
CA ILE A 40 8.37 -10.05 -0.56
C ILE A 40 8.75 -8.58 -0.67
N ASN A 41 8.94 -8.12 -1.90
CA ASN A 41 9.22 -6.71 -2.17
C ASN A 41 7.95 -5.83 -2.05
N PRO A 42 8.09 -4.57 -1.61
CA PRO A 42 6.98 -3.62 -1.58
C PRO A 42 6.48 -3.30 -2.99
N PHE A 43 5.24 -2.81 -3.08
CA PHE A 43 4.75 -2.21 -4.31
C PHE A 43 5.44 -0.86 -4.53
N VAL A 44 5.72 -0.54 -5.79
CA VAL A 44 6.39 0.71 -6.18
C VAL A 44 5.38 1.61 -6.86
N LEU A 45 5.14 2.78 -6.27
CA LEU A 45 4.34 3.85 -6.89
C LEU A 45 5.29 4.88 -7.49
N LYS A 46 5.06 5.24 -8.75
CA LYS A 46 5.81 6.28 -9.44
C LYS A 46 5.19 7.66 -9.17
N PRO A 47 5.96 8.74 -9.34
CA PRO A 47 5.42 10.10 -9.25
C PRO A 47 4.24 10.29 -10.20
N THR A 48 3.21 10.97 -9.73
CA THR A 48 2.01 11.30 -10.51
C THR A 48 1.31 12.51 -9.88
N SER A 49 0.67 13.34 -10.70
CA SER A 49 -0.20 14.43 -10.25
C SER A 49 -1.67 13.99 -10.08
N GLU A 50 -1.97 12.72 -10.34
CA GLU A 50 -3.30 12.17 -10.16
C GLU A 50 -3.58 11.79 -8.70
N THR A 51 -4.84 11.92 -8.30
CA THR A 51 -5.29 11.39 -7.02
C THR A 51 -5.35 9.87 -7.08
N VAL A 52 -4.66 9.21 -6.15
CA VAL A 52 -4.68 7.74 -6.01
C VAL A 52 -5.22 7.32 -4.65
N TYR A 53 -5.92 6.19 -4.65
CA TYR A 53 -6.50 5.59 -3.46
C TYR A 53 -5.74 4.31 -3.13
N ILE A 54 -5.03 4.29 -2.01
CA ILE A 54 -4.21 3.15 -1.60
C ILE A 54 -5.00 2.27 -0.64
N CYS A 55 -5.01 0.96 -0.91
CA CYS A 55 -5.66 -0.02 -0.07
C CYS A 55 -4.96 -0.16 1.28
N GLN A 56 -5.71 -0.03 2.38
CA GLN A 56 -5.20 -0.27 3.74
C GLN A 56 -5.83 -1.50 4.42
N CYS A 57 -6.84 -2.11 3.79
CA CYS A 57 -7.50 -3.31 4.30
C CYS A 57 -6.81 -4.61 3.89
N GLY A 58 -5.95 -4.57 2.86
CA GLY A 58 -5.21 -5.73 2.35
C GLY A 58 -6.05 -6.77 1.61
N LYS A 59 -7.28 -6.44 1.24
CA LYS A 59 -8.22 -7.34 0.54
C LYS A 59 -8.53 -6.92 -0.89
N SER A 60 -7.94 -5.81 -1.36
CA SER A 60 -8.10 -5.38 -2.75
C SER A 60 -7.55 -6.44 -3.70
N LYS A 61 -8.25 -6.66 -4.81
CA LYS A 61 -7.77 -7.45 -5.95
C LYS A 61 -6.86 -6.62 -6.86
N ASN A 62 -6.83 -5.31 -6.67
CA ASN A 62 -6.01 -4.36 -7.43
C ASN A 62 -4.90 -3.74 -6.56
N LEU A 63 -4.29 -4.50 -5.65
CA LEU A 63 -3.21 -3.99 -4.80
C LEU A 63 -2.06 -3.39 -5.65
N PRO A 64 -1.47 -2.26 -5.23
CA PRO A 64 -1.67 -1.56 -3.95
C PRO A 64 -2.91 -0.65 -3.90
N TYR A 65 -3.64 -0.49 -4.99
CA TYR A 65 -4.76 0.42 -5.10
C TYR A 65 -6.03 -0.12 -4.43
N CYS A 66 -6.90 0.78 -4.02
CA CYS A 66 -8.22 0.46 -3.50
C CYS A 66 -9.19 0.15 -4.64
N ASP A 67 -9.94 -0.94 -4.50
CA ASP A 67 -11.01 -1.37 -5.41
C ASP A 67 -12.39 -1.43 -4.72
N GLY A 68 -12.49 -0.88 -3.50
CA GLY A 68 -13.71 -0.94 -2.70
C GLY A 68 -13.95 -2.24 -1.93
N SER A 69 -13.06 -3.25 -2.02
CA SER A 69 -13.22 -4.54 -1.33
C SER A 69 -13.43 -4.40 0.19
N HIS A 70 -12.97 -3.31 0.81
CA HIS A 70 -13.17 -3.02 2.24
C HIS A 70 -14.63 -2.87 2.66
N LYS A 71 -15.55 -2.59 1.73
CA LYS A 71 -16.98 -2.42 2.02
C LYS A 71 -17.69 -3.74 2.36
N ASN A 72 -17.08 -4.87 1.99
CA ASN A 72 -17.64 -6.20 2.18
C ASN A 72 -16.86 -7.01 3.25
N LEU A 73 -16.20 -6.33 4.20
CA LEU A 73 -15.36 -6.92 5.26
C LEU A 73 -15.90 -6.71 6.67
#